data_AF-L0AC47-F1
#
_entry.id   AF-L0AC47-F1
#
_cell.length_a   1.000
_cell.length_b   1.000
_cell.length_c   1.000
_cell.angle_alpha   90.00
_cell.angle_beta   90.00
_cell.angle_gamma   90.00
#
_symmetry.space_group_name_H-M   'P 1'
#
loop_
_entity.id
_entity.type
_entity.pdbx_description
1 polymer ?
#
loop_
_entity_poly.entity_id
_entity_poly.type
_entity_poly.pdbx_seq_one_letter_code
_entity_poly.pdbx_strand_id
1 'polypeptide(L)'
;MEYENNVIVLNVKPTNDITISSKISSYELNLINMITEKCGISRSSFIRFSIHLALSTLFSEKEINDEWKPIIDQYKIEFENIIKKCKNNGNY
;
A
#
# COMPACT_ATOMS: atom_id res chain seq x y z
N MET A 1 16.22 -32.33 -8.02
CA MET A 1 15.00 -31.69 -7.50
C MET A 1 15.39 -30.29 -7.08
N GLU A 2 15.18 -29.33 -7.97
CA GLU A 2 15.50 -27.91 -7.80
C GLU A 2 14.50 -27.27 -6.83
N TYR A 3 14.76 -27.36 -5.53
CA TYR A 3 13.99 -26.64 -4.51
C TYR A 3 14.50 -25.19 -4.30
N GLU A 4 15.61 -24.81 -4.93
CA GLU A 4 16.28 -23.52 -4.68
C GLU A 4 15.90 -22.39 -5.64
N ASN A 5 15.18 -22.66 -6.74
CA ASN A 5 14.91 -21.64 -7.78
C ASN A 5 13.60 -20.84 -7.62
N ASN A 6 12.79 -21.12 -6.60
CA ASN A 6 11.46 -20.48 -6.44
C ASN A 6 11.27 -19.73 -5.11
N VAL A 7 12.35 -19.42 -4.39
CA VAL A 7 12.27 -18.57 -3.20
C VAL A 7 12.56 -17.14 -3.64
N ILE A 8 11.51 -16.34 -3.81
CA ILE A 8 11.65 -14.88 -3.87
C ILE A 8 12.09 -14.44 -2.47
N VAL A 9 13.40 -14.31 -2.28
CA VAL A 9 13.96 -13.64 -1.10
C VAL A 9 13.64 -12.16 -1.27
N LEU A 10 12.50 -11.73 -0.75
CA LEU A 10 12.21 -10.32 -0.58
C LEU A 10 13.24 -9.81 0.42
N ASN A 11 14.23 -9.06 -0.07
CA ASN A 11 15.20 -8.37 0.75
C ASN A 11 14.51 -7.17 1.40
N VAL A 12 13.55 -7.44 2.28
CA VAL A 12 12.80 -6.42 3.00
C VAL A 12 13.75 -5.85 4.04
N LYS A 13 14.38 -4.71 3.73
CA LYS A 13 15.07 -3.91 4.77
C LYS A 13 14.07 -3.75 5.92
N PRO A 14 14.45 -4.03 7.19
CA PRO A 14 13.54 -3.87 8.32
C PRO A 14 12.93 -2.47 8.26
N THR A 15 11.62 -2.41 8.11
CA THR A 15 10.87 -1.15 8.11
C THR A 15 10.61 -0.81 9.56
N ASN A 16 11.57 -0.14 10.19
CA ASN A 16 11.27 0.53 11.44
C ASN A 16 10.18 1.55 11.14
N ASP A 17 8.99 1.35 11.70
CA ASP A 17 7.89 2.29 11.52
C ASP A 17 8.34 3.68 11.98
N ILE A 18 8.21 4.65 11.09
CA ILE A 18 8.47 6.06 11.40
C ILE A 18 7.14 6.78 11.59
N THR A 19 7.09 7.71 12.54
CA THR A 19 5.92 8.57 12.72
C THR A 19 5.98 9.74 11.74
N ILE A 20 4.92 9.91 10.94
CA ILE A 20 4.72 11.05 10.04
C ILE A 20 3.61 11.92 10.63
N SER A 21 3.92 13.17 10.95
CA SER A 21 2.91 14.17 11.37
C SER A 21 2.54 15.05 10.19
N SER A 22 1.23 15.18 9.91
CA SER A 22 0.72 16.00 8.81
C SER A 22 -0.60 16.68 9.19
N LYS A 23 -0.93 17.78 8.50
CA LYS A 23 -2.21 18.47 8.62
C LYS A 23 -3.16 17.95 7.54
N ILE A 24 -4.36 17.57 7.96
CA ILE A 24 -5.49 17.23 7.08
C ILE A 24 -6.71 18.05 7.49
N SER A 25 -7.60 18.33 6.55
CA SER A 25 -8.89 18.95 6.81
C SER A 25 -9.85 17.99 7.52
N SER A 26 -10.86 18.56 8.19
CA SER A 26 -11.93 17.78 8.80
C SER A 26 -12.72 16.97 7.77
N TYR A 27 -12.88 17.50 6.56
CA TYR A 27 -13.56 16.82 5.45
C TYR A 27 -12.79 15.56 5.02
N GLU A 28 -11.48 15.67 4.84
CA GLU A 28 -10.63 14.52 4.49
C GLU A 28 -10.64 13.46 5.60
N LEU A 29 -10.56 13.88 6.87
CA LEU A 29 -10.64 12.95 8.00
C LEU A 29 -11.95 12.16 8.02
N ASN A 30 -13.08 12.80 7.71
CA ASN A 30 -14.38 12.13 7.63
C ASN A 30 -14.43 11.09 6.51
N LEU A 31 -13.89 11.41 5.33
CA LEU A 31 -13.80 10.45 4.22
C LEU A 31 -12.91 9.26 4.58
N ILE A 32 -11.77 9.53 5.22
CA ILE A 32 -10.86 8.47 5.70
C ILE A 32 -11.61 7.56 6.67
N ASN A 33 -12.31 8.13 7.67
CA ASN A 33 -13.08 7.36 8.65
C ASN A 33 -14.09 6.43 7.97
N MET A 34 -14.92 6.98 7.08
CA MET A 34 -15.94 6.22 6.37
C MET A 34 -15.35 5.05 5.56
N ILE A 35 -14.22 5.29 4.87
CA ILE A 35 -13.54 4.24 4.11
C ILE A 35 -12.92 3.20 5.06
N THR A 36 -12.26 3.63 6.12
CA THR A 36 -11.60 2.74 7.08
C THR A 36 -12.60 1.83 7.79
N GLU A 37 -13.76 2.36 8.15
CA GLU A 37 -14.88 1.60 8.72
C GLU A 37 -15.45 0.61 7.71
N LYS A 38 -15.75 1.06 6.48
CA LYS A 38 -16.27 0.20 5.42
C LYS A 38 -15.31 -0.94 5.05
N CYS A 39 -14.02 -0.66 5.00
CA CYS A 39 -13.01 -1.63 4.61
C CYS A 39 -12.49 -2.48 5.78
N GLY A 40 -12.82 -2.14 7.04
CA GLY A 40 -12.29 -2.82 8.22
C GLY A 40 -10.78 -2.67 8.40
N ILE A 41 -10.22 -1.50 8.09
CA ILE A 41 -8.78 -1.20 8.17
C ILE A 41 -8.51 -0.02 9.11
N SER A 42 -7.30 0.09 9.65
CA SER A 42 -6.91 1.27 10.43
C SER A 42 -6.66 2.50 9.54
N ARG A 43 -6.75 3.69 10.12
CA ARG A 43 -6.36 4.95 9.46
C ARG A 43 -4.91 4.94 9.00
N SER A 44 -3.99 4.42 9.83
CA SER A 44 -2.57 4.32 9.47
C SER A 44 -2.34 3.42 8.27
N SER A 45 -3.05 2.28 8.19
CA SER A 45 -3.01 1.39 7.03
C SER A 45 -3.56 2.09 5.79
N PHE A 46 -4.68 2.80 5.90
CA PHE A 46 -5.21 3.58 4.77
C PHE A 46 -4.18 4.58 4.24
N ILE A 47 -3.56 5.38 5.12
CA ILE A 47 -2.54 6.36 4.72
C ILE A 47 -1.33 5.67 4.07
N ARG A 48 -0.87 4.55 4.62
CA ARG A 48 0.22 3.75 4.02
C ARG A 48 -0.13 3.28 2.61
N PHE A 49 -1.36 2.81 2.40
CA PHE A 49 -1.82 2.37 1.08
C PHE A 49 -1.96 3.53 0.09
N SER A 50 -2.40 4.70 0.54
CA SER A 50 -2.44 5.90 -0.30
C SER A 50 -1.03 6.31 -0.75
N ILE A 51 -0.03 6.22 0.13
CA ILE A 51 1.38 6.47 -0.22
C ILE A 51 1.87 5.44 -1.25
N HIS A 52 1.62 4.15 -1.02
CA HIS A 52 1.98 3.07 -1.94
C HIS A 52 1.37 3.29 -3.35
N LEU A 53 0.09 3.68 -3.42
CA LEU A 53 -0.58 3.99 -4.68
C LEU A 53 0.05 5.20 -5.38
N ALA A 54 0.29 6.29 -4.65
CA ALA A 54 0.87 7.50 -5.21
C ALA A 54 2.27 7.22 -5.77
N LEU A 55 3.11 6.51 -5.02
CA LEU A 55 4.45 6.12 -5.46
C LEU A 55 4.39 5.22 -6.69
N SER A 56 3.56 4.18 -6.69
CA SER A 56 3.45 3.28 -7.84
C SER A 56 2.91 3.96 -9.10
N THR A 57 2.01 4.92 -8.95
CA THR A 57 1.50 5.72 -10.09
C THR A 57 2.60 6.61 -10.65
N LEU A 58 3.24 7.42 -9.81
CA LEU A 58 4.27 8.39 -10.22
C LEU A 58 5.51 7.73 -10.83
N PHE A 59 5.89 6.55 -10.35
CA PHE A 59 7.03 5.80 -10.87
C PHE A 59 6.67 4.84 -12.00
N SER A 60 5.39 4.60 -12.29
CA SER A 60 5.01 3.88 -13.52
C SER A 60 5.21 4.72 -14.79
N GLU A 61 5.22 6.05 -14.64
CA GLU A 61 5.38 7.02 -15.73
C GLU A 61 6.82 7.52 -15.88
N LYS A 62 7.74 7.08 -15.02
CA LYS A 62 9.14 7.55 -14.96
C LYS A 62 10.11 6.38 -14.86
N GLU A 63 11.33 6.57 -15.36
CA GLU A 63 12.42 5.62 -15.08
C GLU A 63 12.73 5.64 -13.57
N ILE A 64 12.64 4.47 -12.95
CA ILE A 64 13.03 4.24 -11.57
C ILE A 64 14.23 3.30 -11.56
N ASN A 65 15.16 3.54 -10.64
CA ASN A 65 16.31 2.66 -10.43
C ASN A 65 15.84 1.22 -10.16
N ASP A 66 16.56 0.25 -10.73
CA ASP A 66 16.35 -1.20 -10.59
C ASP A 66 16.27 -1.66 -9.12
N GLU A 67 16.90 -0.96 -8.17
CA GLU A 67 16.77 -1.27 -6.72
C GLU A 67 15.33 -1.07 -6.22
N TRP A 68 14.63 -0.05 -6.70
CA TRP A 68 13.31 0.35 -6.18
C TRP A 68 12.15 -0.23 -6.98
N LYS A 69 12.39 -0.66 -8.22
CA LYS A 69 11.36 -1.21 -9.11
C LYS A 69 10.58 -2.38 -8.46
N PRO A 70 11.23 -3.40 -7.87
CA PRO A 70 10.49 -4.52 -7.26
C PRO A 70 9.62 -4.08 -6.08
N ILE A 71 10.06 -3.08 -5.31
CA ILE A 71 9.32 -2.55 -4.16
C ILE A 71 8.06 -1.81 -4.65
N ILE A 72 8.19 -1.00 -5.70
CA ILE A 72 7.07 -0.28 -6.29
C ILE A 72 6.05 -1.24 -6.95
N ASP A 73 6.52 -2.27 -7.64
CA ASP A 73 5.65 -3.28 -8.24
C ASP A 73 4.86 -4.04 -7.14
N GLN A 74 5.50 -4.33 -6.01
CA GLN A 74 4.85 -4.92 -4.84
C GLN A 74 3.77 -4.00 -4.23
N TYR A 75 4.03 -2.69 -4.12
CA TYR A 75 3.04 -1.71 -3.64
C TYR A 75 1.76 -1.72 -4.46
N LYS A 76 1.88 -1.83 -5.79
CA LYS A 76 0.74 -1.93 -6.69
C LYS A 76 -0.10 -3.18 -6.40
N ILE A 77 0.55 -4.34 -6.28
CA ILE A 77 -0.12 -5.62 -6.00
C ILE A 77 -0.85 -5.59 -4.65
N GLU A 78 -0.19 -5.07 -3.61
CA GLU A 78 -0.78 -4.95 -2.28
C GLU A 78 -2.02 -4.05 -2.30
N PHE A 79 -1.92 -2.89 -2.93
CA PHE A 79 -3.04 -1.96 -3.08
C PHE A 79 -4.24 -2.61 -3.78
N GLU A 80 -4.02 -3.28 -4.91
CA GLU A 80 -5.09 -3.97 -5.63
C GLU A 80 -5.79 -5.05 -4.78
N ASN A 81 -5.02 -5.80 -3.99
CA ASN A 81 -5.56 -6.82 -3.09
C ASN A 81 -6.44 -6.21 -1.99
N ILE A 82 -6.07 -5.05 -1.47
CA ILE A 82 -6.86 -4.35 -0.44
C ILE A 82 -8.15 -3.78 -1.04
N ILE A 83 -8.08 -3.18 -2.23
CA ILE A 83 -9.28 -2.70 -2.93
C ILE A 83 -10.24 -3.85 -3.21
N LYS A 84 -9.74 -5.01 -3.66
CA LYS A 84 -10.57 -6.22 -3.84
C LYS A 84 -11.23 -6.65 -2.53
N LYS A 85 -10.48 -6.72 -1.43
CA LYS A 85 -11.03 -7.04 -0.10
C LYS A 85 -12.10 -6.04 0.34
N CYS A 86 -11.86 -4.74 0.18
CA CYS A 86 -12.83 -3.72 0.58
C CYS A 86 -14.10 -3.76 -0.28
N LYS A 87 -14.00 -4.04 -1.58
CA LYS A 87 -15.17 -4.24 -2.45
C LYS A 87 -15.98 -5.47 -2.04
N ASN A 88 -15.32 -6.56 -1.65
CA ASN A 88 -15.99 -7.81 -1.26
C ASN A 88 -16.61 -7.74 0.16
N ASN A 89 -16.07 -6.91 1.05
CA ASN A 89 -16.64 -6.66 2.38
C ASN A 89 -17.84 -5.69 2.35
N GLY A 90 -18.19 -5.14 1.18
CA GLY A 90 -19.31 -4.21 1.00
C GLY A 90 -20.69 -4.86 0.88
N ASN A 91 -20.83 -6.18 1.11
CA ASN A 91 -22.11 -6.87 1.13
C ASN A 91 -22.71 -6.84 2.54
N TYR A 92 -23.37 -5.74 2.87
CA TYR A 92 -24.41 -5.68 3.90
C TYR A 92 -25.75 -5.41 3.23
#